data_AF-A0A0L8HKK4-F1
#
_entry.id   AF-A0A0L8HKK4-F1
#
_cell.length_a   1.000
_cell.length_b   1.000
_cell.length_c   1.000
_cell.angle_alpha   90.00
_cell.angle_beta   90.00
_cell.angle_gamma   90.00
#
_symmetry.space_group_name_H-M   'P 1'
#
loop_
_entity.id
_entity.type
_entity.pdbx_description
1 polymer ?
#
loop_
_entity_poly.entity_id
_entity_poly.type
_entity_poly.pdbx_seq_one_letter_code
_entity_poly.pdbx_strand_id
1 'polypeptide(L)'
;MGDSSIAEKPKCESDNDQFSCYLKSNTVLTEKHLTKIAKYLAKKWKSVGRNLGIENADIDIIQSDNVLNTEEQSFQMLNKWLKMSKPEKGTTGNLAKALIDADCHGAIPYLPLDEE
;
A
#
# COMPACT_ATOMS: atom_id res chain seq x y z
N MET A 1 7.12 -49.72 -4.83
CA MET A 1 6.45 -48.98 -3.75
C MET A 1 7.24 -47.70 -3.60
N GLY A 2 6.73 -46.61 -4.16
CA GLY A 2 7.47 -45.37 -4.30
C GLY A 2 7.37 -44.54 -3.03
N ASP A 3 8.49 -44.39 -2.32
CA ASP A 3 8.63 -43.36 -1.30
C ASP A 3 8.72 -42.01 -2.00
N SER A 4 7.59 -41.31 -2.03
CA SER A 4 7.50 -39.94 -2.52
C SER A 4 8.13 -39.04 -1.47
N SER A 5 9.40 -38.72 -1.64
CA SER A 5 10.08 -37.64 -0.93
C SER A 5 9.31 -36.34 -1.12
N ILE A 6 8.60 -35.91 -0.08
CA ILE A 6 8.12 -34.53 0.01
C ILE A 6 9.36 -33.70 0.34
N ALA A 7 9.99 -33.16 -0.71
CA ALA A 7 10.90 -32.05 -0.54
C ALA A 7 10.08 -30.88 0.00
N GLU A 8 10.23 -30.60 1.29
CA GLU A 8 9.89 -29.28 1.83
C GLU A 8 10.73 -28.27 1.04
N LYS A 9 10.07 -27.56 0.14
CA LYS A 9 10.68 -26.42 -0.54
C LYS A 9 11.16 -25.46 0.56
N PRO A 10 12.43 -25.05 0.57
CA PRO A 10 12.83 -23.92 1.39
C PRO A 10 11.95 -22.77 0.95
N LYS A 11 11.22 -22.18 1.92
CA LYS A 11 10.35 -21.04 1.67
C LYS A 11 11.27 -19.90 1.21
N CYS A 12 11.34 -19.72 -0.10
CA CYS A 12 12.23 -18.80 -0.79
C CYS A 12 12.14 -17.40 -0.15
N GLU A 13 13.31 -16.89 0.19
CA GLU A 13 13.77 -15.53 -0.13
C GLU A 13 12.69 -14.44 -0.01
N SER A 14 12.64 -13.92 1.21
CA SER A 14 11.95 -12.70 1.61
C SER A 14 11.92 -11.62 0.52
N ASP A 15 10.76 -11.42 -0.12
CA ASP A 15 10.41 -10.28 -1.01
C ASP A 15 10.73 -8.90 -0.38
N ASN A 16 11.00 -8.88 0.93
CA ASN A 16 11.38 -7.70 1.72
C ASN A 16 12.70 -7.04 1.29
N ASP A 17 13.61 -7.74 0.59
CA ASP A 17 14.90 -7.15 0.23
C ASP A 17 14.77 -6.16 -0.95
N GLN A 18 13.82 -6.40 -1.86
CA GLN A 18 13.61 -5.56 -3.04
C GLN A 18 13.01 -4.18 -2.70
N PHE A 19 12.20 -4.09 -1.65
CA PHE A 19 11.53 -2.85 -1.23
C PHE A 19 12.11 -2.27 0.07
N SER A 20 13.25 -2.79 0.52
CA SER A 20 13.94 -2.38 1.74
C SER A 20 14.21 -0.88 1.80
N CYS A 21 14.51 -0.23 0.67
CA CYS A 21 14.70 1.22 0.60
C CYS A 21 13.42 2.02 0.84
N TYR A 22 12.27 1.56 0.32
CA TYR A 22 10.98 2.21 0.53
C TYR A 22 10.53 2.10 1.98
N LEU A 23 10.69 0.93 2.59
CA LEU A 23 10.31 0.70 4.00
C LEU A 23 11.08 1.57 4.99
N LYS A 24 12.32 1.94 4.66
CA LYS A 24 13.17 2.80 5.51
C LYS A 24 12.98 4.29 5.22
N SER A 25 12.27 4.64 4.16
CA SER A 25 12.08 6.03 3.76
C SER A 25 11.12 6.77 4.70
N ASN A 26 11.57 7.93 5.17
CA ASN A 26 10.77 8.87 5.96
C ASN A 26 10.27 10.04 5.11
N THR A 27 10.32 9.95 3.78
CA THR A 27 9.82 11.00 2.89
C THR A 27 8.34 11.25 3.18
N VAL A 28 7.99 12.49 3.51
CA VAL A 28 6.61 12.88 3.80
C VAL A 28 5.81 12.88 2.51
N LEU A 29 4.67 12.20 2.52
CA LEU A 29 3.79 12.13 1.36
C LEU A 29 2.97 13.41 1.22
N THR A 30 2.75 13.82 -0.03
CA THR A 30 1.89 14.94 -0.39
C THR A 30 0.75 14.43 -1.24
N GLU A 31 -0.32 15.21 -1.38
CA GLU A 31 -1.46 14.84 -2.24
C GLU A 31 -1.02 14.50 -3.67
N LYS A 32 0.01 15.19 -4.21
CA LYS A 32 0.57 14.90 -5.53
C LYS A 32 1.14 13.47 -5.63
N HIS A 33 1.79 12.99 -4.58
CA HIS A 33 2.28 11.62 -4.51
C HIS A 33 1.10 10.64 -4.50
N LEU A 34 0.07 10.93 -3.69
CA LEU A 34 -1.11 10.09 -3.58
C LEU A 34 -1.85 9.95 -4.91
N THR A 35 -2.01 11.03 -5.68
CA THR A 35 -2.66 10.98 -7.02
C THR A 35 -1.94 10.03 -7.98
N LYS A 36 -0.60 9.99 -7.93
CA LYS A 36 0.17 9.05 -8.76
C LYS A 36 -0.07 7.61 -8.33
N ILE A 37 0.00 7.35 -7.03
CA ILE A 37 -0.09 6.00 -6.45
C ILE A 37 -1.51 5.43 -6.59
N ALA A 38 -2.54 6.26 -6.41
CA ALA A 38 -3.96 5.87 -6.50
C ALA A 38 -4.31 5.10 -7.79
N LYS A 39 -3.67 5.45 -8.91
CA LYS A 39 -3.83 4.78 -10.21
C LYS A 39 -3.42 3.30 -10.19
N TYR A 40 -2.52 2.92 -9.30
CA TYR A 40 -1.94 1.58 -9.23
C TYR A 40 -2.58 0.69 -8.15
N LEU A 41 -3.41 1.25 -7.27
CA LEU A 41 -4.07 0.47 -6.22
C LEU A 41 -5.21 -0.39 -6.77
N ALA A 42 -5.89 0.06 -7.84
CA ALA A 42 -6.99 -0.65 -8.49
C ALA A 42 -7.93 -1.31 -7.45
N LYS A 43 -8.23 -2.61 -7.56
CA LYS A 43 -9.14 -3.30 -6.62
C LYS A 43 -8.56 -3.51 -5.20
N LYS A 44 -7.28 -3.22 -4.98
CA LYS A 44 -6.58 -3.45 -3.70
C LYS A 44 -6.72 -2.28 -2.72
N TRP A 45 -7.25 -1.12 -3.15
CA TRP A 45 -7.33 0.09 -2.32
C TRP A 45 -8.00 -0.13 -0.97
N LYS A 46 -9.05 -0.98 -0.89
CA LYS A 46 -9.71 -1.30 0.39
C LYS A 46 -8.79 -2.08 1.34
N SER A 47 -8.01 -3.01 0.79
CA SER A 47 -7.06 -3.79 1.58
C SER A 47 -5.94 -2.89 2.10
N VAL A 48 -5.43 -2.01 1.25
CA VAL A 48 -4.44 -1.00 1.63
C VAL A 48 -5.00 -0.09 2.73
N GLY A 49 -6.23 0.43 2.57
CA GLY A 49 -6.89 1.27 3.58
C GLY A 49 -7.02 0.60 4.94
N ARG A 50 -7.38 -0.68 4.98
CA ARG A 50 -7.43 -1.45 6.23
C ARG A 50 -6.04 -1.60 6.87
N ASN A 51 -5.02 -1.88 6.07
CA ASN A 51 -3.63 -1.98 6.56
C ASN A 51 -3.10 -0.63 7.07
N LEU A 52 -3.60 0.47 6.51
CA LEU A 52 -3.34 1.84 6.96
C LEU A 52 -4.17 2.25 8.19
N GLY A 53 -5.05 1.38 8.69
CA GLY A 53 -5.87 1.61 9.88
C GLY A 53 -7.13 2.44 9.63
N ILE A 54 -7.59 2.57 8.39
CA ILE A 54 -8.89 3.19 8.08
C ILE A 54 -10.01 2.21 8.45
N GLU A 55 -11.02 2.70 9.14
CA GLU A 55 -12.18 1.91 9.55
C GLU A 55 -13.02 1.45 8.35
N ASN A 56 -13.65 0.27 8.45
CA ASN A 56 -14.51 -0.25 7.37
C ASN A 56 -15.66 0.70 7.03
N ALA A 57 -16.24 1.39 8.02
CA ALA A 57 -17.30 2.37 7.79
C ALA A 57 -16.85 3.49 6.85
N ASP A 58 -15.64 3.99 7.02
CA ASP A 58 -15.05 5.00 6.15
C ASP A 58 -14.74 4.47 4.75
N ILE A 59 -14.29 3.21 4.64
CA ILE A 59 -14.08 2.54 3.35
C ILE A 59 -15.41 2.41 2.59
N ASP A 60 -16.49 2.05 3.27
CA ASP A 60 -17.80 1.89 2.66
C ASP A 60 -18.40 3.25 2.21
N ILE A 61 -18.18 4.31 3.00
CA ILE A 61 -18.51 5.68 2.61
C ILE A 61 -17.75 6.09 1.34
N ILE A 62 -16.42 5.94 1.33
CA ILE A 62 -15.58 6.30 0.17
C ILE A 62 -16.02 5.54 -1.09
N GLN A 63 -16.34 4.25 -0.95
CA GLN A 63 -16.86 3.45 -2.05
C GLN A 63 -18.20 3.97 -2.57
N SER A 64 -19.12 4.31 -1.66
CA SER A 64 -20.47 4.75 -1.98
C SER A 64 -20.48 6.14 -2.63
N ASP A 65 -19.58 7.03 -2.23
CA ASP A 65 -19.45 8.37 -2.81
C ASP A 65 -18.83 8.33 -4.21
N ASN A 66 -18.03 7.30 -4.53
CA ASN A 66 -17.23 7.21 -5.75
C ASN A 66 -17.44 5.89 -6.51
N VAL A 67 -18.67 5.37 -6.56
CA VAL A 67 -18.98 3.99 -7.01
C VAL A 67 -18.32 3.60 -8.34
N LEU A 68 -18.27 4.52 -9.30
CA LEU A 68 -17.78 4.25 -10.66
C LEU A 68 -16.30 4.60 -10.89
N ASN A 69 -15.63 5.19 -9.89
CA ASN A 69 -14.26 5.68 -10.05
C ASN A 69 -13.34 5.07 -8.98
N THR A 70 -12.76 3.91 -9.30
CA THR A 70 -11.83 3.20 -8.41
C THR A 70 -10.53 3.99 -8.16
N GLU A 71 -10.10 4.82 -9.12
CA GLU A 71 -8.95 5.71 -8.93
C GLU A 71 -9.29 6.78 -7.87
N GLU A 72 -10.45 7.41 -7.95
CA GLU A 72 -10.91 8.38 -6.97
C GLU A 72 -11.12 7.74 -5.60
N GLN A 73 -11.70 6.53 -5.53
CA GLN A 73 -11.80 5.77 -4.28
C GLN A 73 -10.42 5.56 -3.63
N SER A 74 -9.42 5.20 -4.45
CA SER A 74 -8.05 4.99 -4.00
C SER A 74 -7.43 6.29 -3.49
N PHE A 75 -7.62 7.39 -4.21
CA PHE A 75 -7.13 8.70 -3.81
C PHE A 75 -7.77 9.19 -2.52
N GLN A 76 -9.09 9.10 -2.38
CA GLN A 76 -9.82 9.53 -1.19
C GLN A 76 -9.41 8.72 0.04
N MET A 77 -9.22 7.40 -0.13
CA MET A 77 -8.69 6.53 0.93
C MET A 77 -7.29 6.98 1.36
N LEU A 78 -6.36 7.17 0.41
CA LEU A 78 -5.00 7.61 0.71
C LEU A 78 -4.98 9.00 1.36
N ASN A 79 -5.80 9.92 0.87
CA ASN A 79 -5.89 11.29 1.38
C ASN A 79 -6.46 11.31 2.81
N LYS A 80 -7.47 10.48 3.07
CA LYS A 80 -8.02 10.31 4.42
C LYS A 80 -6.96 9.78 5.38
N TRP A 81 -6.23 8.73 4.99
CA TRP A 81 -5.11 8.23 5.80
C TRP A 81 -4.05 9.31 6.06
N LEU A 82 -3.65 10.07 5.04
CA LEU A 82 -2.65 11.13 5.19
C LEU A 82 -3.11 12.23 6.16
N LYS A 83 -4.39 12.65 6.07
CA LYS A 83 -4.99 13.66 6.96
C LYS A 83 -5.15 13.17 8.40
N MET A 84 -5.43 11.89 8.60
CA MET A 84 -5.51 11.27 9.94
C MET A 84 -4.13 10.98 10.53
N SER A 85 -3.12 10.83 9.67
CA SER A 85 -1.76 10.53 10.09
C SER A 85 -1.08 11.75 10.68
N LYS A 86 -0.34 11.53 11.76
CA LYS A 86 0.66 12.50 12.21
C LYS A 86 1.75 12.63 11.13
N PRO A 87 2.46 13.77 11.05
CA PRO A 87 3.55 13.96 10.08
C PRO A 87 4.57 12.80 10.06
N GLU A 88 4.84 12.20 11.22
CA GLU A 88 5.75 11.06 11.39
C GLU A 88 5.23 9.73 10.81
N LYS A 89 3.92 9.62 10.56
CA LYS A 89 3.26 8.41 10.04
C LYS A 89 2.88 8.53 8.57
N GLY A 90 2.67 9.74 8.06
CA GLY A 90 2.36 10.03 6.66
C GLY A 90 3.57 9.92 5.73
N THR A 91 4.35 8.84 5.86
CA THR A 91 5.63 8.67 5.16
C THR A 91 5.56 7.55 4.11
N THR A 92 6.50 7.59 3.15
CA THR A 92 6.70 6.53 2.17
C THR A 92 6.83 5.15 2.81
N GLY A 93 7.60 5.00 3.90
CA GLY A 93 7.79 3.70 4.56
C GLY A 93 6.51 3.08 5.09
N ASN A 94 5.63 3.89 5.69
CA ASN A 94 4.35 3.39 6.19
C ASN A 94 3.40 2.98 5.06
N LEU A 95 3.36 3.76 3.98
CA LEU A 95 2.55 3.40 2.81
C LEU A 95 3.12 2.17 2.09
N ALA A 96 4.44 2.08 1.92
CA ALA A 96 5.12 0.93 1.34
C ALA A 96 4.79 -0.35 2.09
N LYS A 97 4.84 -0.30 3.43
CA LYS A 97 4.47 -1.43 4.27
C LYS A 97 3.02 -1.88 4.03
N ALA A 98 2.08 -0.95 4.02
CA ALA A 98 0.68 -1.28 3.78
C ALA A 98 0.41 -1.85 2.38
N LEU A 99 1.18 -1.40 1.37
CA LEU A 99 1.13 -1.94 0.00
C LEU A 99 1.69 -3.36 -0.07
N ILE A 100 2.79 -3.66 0.61
CA ILE A 100 3.36 -5.01 0.72
C ILE A 100 2.37 -5.93 1.43
N ASP A 101 1.83 -5.52 2.58
CA ASP A 101 0.86 -6.29 3.35
C ASP A 101 -0.46 -6.52 2.55
N ALA A 102 -0.74 -5.71 1.53
CA ALA A 102 -1.89 -5.85 0.64
C ALA A 102 -1.58 -6.64 -0.66
N ASP A 103 -0.35 -7.12 -0.81
CA ASP A 103 0.15 -7.76 -2.04
C ASP A 103 -0.06 -6.83 -3.26
N CYS A 104 0.30 -5.56 -3.09
CA CYS A 104 0.21 -4.48 -4.08
C CYS A 104 1.61 -4.00 -4.47
N HIS A 105 2.50 -4.94 -4.80
CA HIS A 105 3.90 -4.65 -5.12
C HIS A 105 4.08 -3.70 -6.31
N GLY A 106 3.13 -3.71 -7.26
CA GLY A 106 3.17 -2.85 -8.45
C GLY A 106 3.06 -1.35 -8.15
N ALA A 107 2.53 -0.95 -6.99
CA ALA A 107 2.41 0.45 -6.63
C ALA A 107 3.69 1.00 -5.93
N ILE A 108 4.52 0.14 -5.37
CA ILE A 108 5.68 0.52 -4.55
C ILE A 108 6.71 1.33 -5.37
N PRO A 109 7.06 0.96 -6.61
CA PRO A 109 8.03 1.73 -7.41
C PRO A 109 7.61 3.18 -7.70
N TYR A 110 6.33 3.52 -7.53
CA TYR A 110 5.80 4.88 -7.76
C TYR A 110 5.79 5.76 -6.51
N LEU A 111 6.18 5.21 -5.36
CA LEU A 111 6.37 5.99 -4.15
C LEU A 111 7.60 6.91 -4.31
N PRO A 112 7.55 8.12 -3.74
CA PRO A 112 8.73 8.97 -3.70
C PRO A 112 9.76 8.35 -2.75
N LEU A 113 10.96 8.11 -3.27
CA LEU A 113 12.16 7.95 -2.47
C LEU A 113 12.87 9.29 -2.49
N ASP A 114 13.28 9.77 -1.31
CA ASP A 114 14.03 11.00 -1.04
C ASP A 114 14.39 11.80 -2.31
N GLU A 115 13.63 12.87 -2.58
CA GLU A 115 14.06 13.91 -3.53
C GLU A 115 15.32 14.55 -2.91
N GLU A 116 16.48 14.32 -3.55
CA GLU A 116 17.73 15.02 -3.26
C GLU A 116 17.59 16.53 -3.50
#